data_AF-A0A0Q9RKC7-F1
#
_entry.id   AF-A0A0Q9RKC7-F1
#
_cell.length_a   1.000
_cell.length_b   1.000
_cell.length_c   1.000
_cell.angle_alpha   90.00
_cell.angle_beta   90.00
_cell.angle_gamma   90.00
#
_symmetry.space_group_name_H-M   'P 1'
#
loop_
_entity.id
_entity.type
_entity.pdbx_description
1 polymer ?
#
loop_
_entity_poly.entity_id
_entity_poly.type
_entity_poly.pdbx_seq_one_letter_code
_entity_poly.pdbx_strand_id
1 'polypeptide(L)' 'MLIGISVLALSILIACYEIPNLWKQGCKKDVGIYCTLMLLGNVLATLKGMNKALPNPADWITFLMVPFTKFLLQIGLLKL' A
#
# COMPACT_ATOMS: atom_id res chain seq x y z
N MET A 1 8.61 -16.81 5.86
CA MET A 1 7.47 -17.34 6.67
C MET A 1 7.41 -16.70 8.06
N LEU A 2 8.49 -16.74 8.86
CA LEU A 2 8.52 -16.14 10.22
C LEU A 2 8.13 -14.65 10.27
N ILE A 3 8.64 -13.86 9.32
CA ILE A 3 8.38 -12.40 9.20
C ILE A 3 6.91 -12.10 8.86
N GLY A 4 6.26 -12.95 8.06
CA GLY A 4 4.84 -12.75 7.71
C GLY A 4 3.93 -12.99 8.93
N ILE A 5 4.25 -14.01 9.72
CA ILE A 5 3.50 -14.38 10.93
C ILE A 5 3.63 -13.27 11.99
N SER A 6 4.81 -12.69 12.18
CA SER A 6 5.00 -11.59 13.13
C SER A 6 4.27 -10.31 12.71
N VAL A 7 4.24 -9.98 11.42
CA VAL A 7 3.49 -8.83 10.90
C VAL A 7 1.98 -9.02 11.05
N LEU A 8 1.47 -10.23 10.77
CA LEU A 8 0.07 -10.58 11.02
C LEU A 8 -0.29 -10.49 12.50
N ALA A 9 0.56 -11.03 13.39
CA ALA A 9 0.33 -11.00 14.83
C ALA A 9 0.31 -9.56 15.37
N LEU A 10 1.28 -8.71 15.00
CA LEU A 10 1.27 -7.29 15.37
C LEU A 10 0.03 -6.59 14.82
N SER A 11 -0.33 -6.86 13.56
CA SER A 11 -1.49 -6.25 12.92
C SER A 11 -2.79 -6.56 13.65
N ILE A 12 -3.00 -7.81 14.05
CA ILE A 12 -4.17 -8.23 14.84
C ILE A 12 -4.18 -7.54 16.20
N LEU A 13 -3.01 -7.42 16.85
CA LEU A 13 -2.89 -6.80 18.18
C LEU A 13 -3.23 -5.31 18.14
N ILE A 14 -2.74 -4.60 17.12
CA ILE A 14 -3.06 -3.19 16.87
C ILE A 14 -4.55 -3.05 16.54
N ALA A 15 -5.09 -3.91 15.66
CA ALA A 15 -6.51 -3.87 15.29
C ALA A 15 -7.43 -4.10 16.49
N CYS A 16 -7.10 -5.04 17.38
CA CYS A 16 -7.85 -5.28 18.61
C CYS A 16 -7.84 -4.09 19.57
N TYR A 17 -6.83 -3.21 19.52
CA TYR A 17 -6.78 -2.02 20.35
C TYR A 17 -7.46 -0.80 19.68
N GLU A 18 -7.24 -0.62 18.38
CA GLU A 18 -7.73 0.53 17.63
C GLU A 18 -9.21 0.41 17.26
N ILE A 19 -9.69 -0.77 16.84
CA ILE A 19 -11.11 -0.97 16.47
C ILE A 19 -12.08 -0.58 17.60
N PRO A 20 -11.93 -1.04 18.87
CA PRO A 20 -12.83 -0.63 19.94
C PRO A 20 -12.66 0.85 20.30
N ASN A 21 -11.45 1.42 20.14
CA ASN A 21 -11.22 2.84 20.36
C ASN A 21 -11.93 3.72 19.31
N LEU A 22 -11.87 3.33 18.03
CA LEU A 22 -12.57 4.01 16.94
C LEU A 22 -14.10 3.85 17.04
N TRP A 23 -14.58 2.69 17.47
CA TRP A 23 -16.01 2.48 17.72
C TRP A 23 -16.54 3.36 18.85
N LYS A 24 -15.78 3.52 19.94
CA LYS A 24 -16.13 4.42 21.05
C LYS A 24 -16.17 5.89 20.62
N GLN A 25 -15.36 6.28 19.63
CA GLN A 25 -15.35 7.65 19.09
C GLN A 25 -16.47 7.94 18.09
N GLY A 26 -17.32 6.96 17.74
CA GLY A 26 -18.44 7.15 16.79
C GLY A 26 -18.02 7.33 15.32
N CYS A 27 -16.71 7.36 15.04
CA CYS A 27 -16.13 7.54 13.72
C CYS A 27 -16.13 6.23 12.91
N LYS A 28 -17.31 5.80 12.46
CA LYS A 28 -17.47 4.61 11.60
C LYS A 28 -16.71 4.71 10.26
N LYS A 29 -16.48 5.94 9.76
CA LYS A 29 -15.69 6.20 8.55
C LYS A 29 -14.20 5.92 8.75
N ASP A 30 -13.66 6.26 9.92
CA ASP A 30 -12.23 6.07 10.21
C ASP A 30 -11.88 4.59 10.36
N VAL A 31 -12.83 3.76 10.83
CA VAL A 31 -12.67 2.29 10.86
C VAL A 31 -12.50 1.74 9.44
N GLY A 32 -13.24 2.28 8.47
CA GLY A 32 -13.11 1.89 7.06
C GLY A 32 -11.73 2.20 6.49
N ILE A 33 -11.20 3.41 6.78
CA ILE A 33 -9.86 3.83 6.35
C ILE A 33 -8.79 2.96 7.02
N TYR A 34 -8.90 2.74 8.33
CA TYR A 34 -8.01 1.88 9.09
C TYR A 34 -7.95 0.47 8.50
N CYS A 35 -9.12 -0.15 8.28
CA CYS A 35 -9.21 -1.51 7.76
C CYS A 35 -8.63 -1.62 6.33
N THR A 36 -8.87 -0.61 5.49
CA THR A 36 -8.33 -0.56 4.13
C THR A 36 -6.80 -0.42 4.13
N LEU A 37 -6.25 0.47 4.97
CA LEU A 37 -4.80 0.64 5.12
C LEU A 37 -4.14 -0.62 5.69
N MET A 38 -4.78 -1.26 6.68
CA MET A 38 -4.35 -2.53 7.28
C MET A 38 -4.25 -3.63 6.24
N LEU A 39 -5.32 -3.83 5.46
CA LEU A 39 -5.35 -4.83 4.40
C LEU A 39 -4.28 -4.56 3.34
N LEU A 40 -4.12 -3.31 2.90
CA LEU A 40 -3.07 -2.93 1.97
C LEU A 40 -1.68 -3.22 2.54
N GLY A 41 -1.39 -2.76 3.76
CA GLY A 41 -0.11 -3.00 4.42
C GLY A 41 0.21 -4.48 4.56
N ASN A 42 -0.78 -5.29 4.93
CA ASN A 42 -0.61 -6.73 5.10
C ASN A 42 -0.38 -7.45 3.76
N VAL A 43 -1.10 -7.06 2.70
CA VAL A 43 -0.88 -7.58 1.34
C VAL A 43 0.53 -7.22 0.87
N LEU A 44 0.95 -5.95 0.98
CA LEU A 44 2.31 -5.53 0.61
C LEU A 44 3.39 -6.29 1.42
N ALA A 45 3.21 -6.43 2.72
CA ALA A 45 4.14 -7.16 3.59
C ALA A 45 4.23 -8.64 3.24
N THR A 46 3.09 -9.27 2.91
CA THR A 46 3.02 -10.67 2.47
C THR A 46 3.71 -10.86 1.13
N LEU A 47 3.46 -9.99 0.14
CA LEU A 47 4.14 -10.03 -1.16
C LEU A 47 5.66 -9.89 -0.98
N LYS A 48 6.11 -8.95 -0.14
CA LYS A 48 7.52 -8.77 0.20
C LYS A 48 8.11 -10.02 0.87
N GLY A 49 7.37 -10.64 1.79
CA GLY A 49 7.78 -11.86 2.49
C GLY A 49 7.81 -13.11 1.62
N MET A 50 7.04 -13.14 0.53
CA MET A 50 7.05 -14.22 -0.47
C MET A 50 8.21 -14.11 -1.45
N ASN A 51 9.09 -13.11 -1.34
CA ASN A 51 10.20 -12.85 -2.27
C ASN A 51 9.74 -12.73 -3.74
N LYS A 52 8.43 -12.52 -3.97
CA LYS A 52 7.98 -11.94 -5.23
C LYS A 52 8.50 -10.52 -5.23
N ALA A 53 9.25 -10.16 -6.26
CA ALA A 53 9.72 -8.80 -6.47
C ALA A 53 8.49 -7.89 -6.36
N LEU A 54 8.36 -7.20 -5.22
CA LEU A 54 7.57 -5.99 -5.20
C LEU A 54 8.25 -5.13 -6.26
N PRO A 55 7.60 -4.82 -7.40
CA PRO A 55 8.21 -3.93 -8.35
C PRO A 55 8.54 -2.68 -7.55
N ASN A 56 9.78 -2.22 -7.65
CA ASN A 56 10.25 -1.13 -6.82
C ASN A 56 9.25 0.03 -6.99
N PRO A 57 8.92 0.83 -5.96
CA PRO A 57 8.19 2.07 -6.18
C PRO A 57 8.76 2.87 -7.36
N ALA A 58 10.07 2.79 -7.62
CA ALA A 58 10.69 3.32 -8.84
C ALA A 58 10.21 2.67 -10.16
N ASP A 59 9.94 1.37 -10.21
CA ASP A 59 9.34 0.68 -11.37
C ASP A 59 7.90 1.15 -11.62
N TRP A 60 7.13 1.41 -10.56
CA TRP A 60 5.77 1.94 -10.69
C TRP A 60 5.79 3.38 -11.20
N ILE A 61 6.71 4.19 -10.68
CA ILE A 61 6.96 5.54 -11.18
C ILE A 61 7.39 5.47 -12.64
N THR A 62 8.26 4.54 -13.01
CA THR A 62 8.71 4.35 -14.39
C THR A 62 7.55 3.92 -15.30
N PHE A 63 6.69 3.01 -14.84
CA PHE A 63 5.50 2.59 -15.58
C PHE A 63 4.51 3.74 -15.84
N LEU A 64 4.40 4.70 -14.91
CA LEU A 64 3.60 5.91 -15.08
C LEU A 64 4.32 6.98 -15.92
N MET A 65 5.64 7.14 -15.75
CA MET A 65 6.42 8.15 -16.46
C MET A 65 6.65 7.80 -17.92
N VAL A 66 6.85 6.53 -18.29
CA VAL A 66 7.07 6.12 -19.69
C VAL A 66 5.93 6.55 -20.63
N PRO A 67 4.65 6.27 -20.35
CA PRO A 67 3.55 6.73 -21.20
C PRO A 67 3.39 8.25 -21.15
N PHE A 68 3.65 8.89 -20.01
CA PHE A 68 3.59 10.35 -19.86
C PHE A 68 4.66 11.05 -20.71
N THR A 69 5.90 10.57 -20.69
CA THR A 69 6.99 11.07 -21.52
C THR A 69 6.71 10.85 -23.01
N LYS A 70 6.14 9.69 -23.39
CA LYS A 70 5.69 9.43 -24.77
C LYS A 70 4.60 10.41 -25.20
N PHE A 71 3.65 10.72 -24.33
CA PHE A 71 2.60 11.70 -24.59
C PHE A 71 3.17 13.12 -24.78
N LEU A 72 4.10 13.53 -23.91
CA LEU A 72 4.77 14.83 -24.02
C LEU A 72 5.65 14.95 -25.27
N LEU A 73 6.31 13.86 -25.68
CA LEU A 73 7.02 13.77 -26.96
C LEU A 73 6.06 13.88 -28.15
N GLN A 74 4.92 13.19 -28.10
CA GLN A 74 3.92 13.20 -29.15
C GLN A 74 3.28 14.58 -29.35
N ILE A 75 3.14 15.37 -28.27
CA ILE A 75 2.62 16.75 -28.31
C ILE A 75 3.69 17.78 -28.71
N GLY A 76 4.94 17.36 -28.91
CA GLY A 76 6.04 18.21 -29.37
C GLY A 76 6.61 19.15 -28.29
N LEU A 77 6.25 18.95 -27.02
CA LEU A 77 6.65 19.80 -25.90
C LEU A 77 8.07 19.48 -25.43
N LEU A 78 8.48 18.21 -25.49
CA LEU A 78 9.85 17.77 -25.28
C LEU A 78 10.54 17.60 -26.64
N LYS A 79 11.49 18.47 -26.97
CA LYS A 79 12.51 18.19 -27.99
C LYS A 79 13.72 17.58 -27.26
N LEU A 80 13.95 16.29 -27.47
CA LEU A 80 15.16 15.61 -27.02
C LEU A 80 16.27 15.77 -28.06
#